data_AF-A0A7S0ZE49-F1
#
_entry.id   AF-A0A7S0ZE49-F1
#
_cell.length_a   1.000
_cell.length_b   1.000
_cell.length_c   1.000
_cell.angle_alpha   90.00
_cell.angle_beta   90.00
_cell.angle_gamma   90.00
#
_symmetry.space_group_name_H-M   'P 1'
#
loop_
_entity.id
_entity.type
_entity.pdbx_description
1 polymer ?
#
loop_
_entity_poly.entity_id
_entity_poly.type
_entity_poly.pdbx_seq_one_letter_code
_entity_poly.pdbx_strand_id
1 'polypeptide(L)'
;DDIGIVYGTQTGDSEELGFRMYSQLEQTLHFHLGLCTELDSIPFNSFIQIWKTHCNVMLFFVSTTGDAYAPSTMKSFWIQIRKKSLKSDELKGLKFVLFGLGHSSYPKFNAVGKRLEKRLIQLGAQSVIPSVFSDDAKSNGGHDFYFSQFYENLLEYLESQRELHSNSNYFKPSLQSPSPQVIIHQSSPINQLLNQSNISTLSPNQSNNFRSSLNQSKLFSSNWRTNQAVRIGSKKLALLEFEVVRNDRITSESMTDREVRHITLKIRNFQSTFYRPGDVLYVMPRNETVLVNAFLTMMRLNEPEYDIDEENLYIEKPRVNISQPCSIRQLVEYHFDINAI
;
A
#
# COMPACT_ATOMS: atom_id res chain seq x y z
N ASP A 1 -21.19 12.77 -8.59
CA ASP A 1 -19.88 13.25 -9.01
C ASP A 1 -18.87 12.23 -8.61
N ASP A 2 -18.23 11.64 -9.61
CA ASP A 2 -17.36 10.51 -9.37
C ASP A 2 -15.92 10.98 -9.47
N ILE A 3 -15.15 10.69 -8.43
CA ILE A 3 -13.74 11.04 -8.33
C ILE A 3 -12.94 9.75 -8.57
N GLY A 4 -11.98 9.82 -9.49
CA GLY A 4 -11.03 8.74 -9.72
C GLY A 4 -9.67 9.10 -9.13
N ILE A 5 -9.07 8.18 -8.38
CA ILE A 5 -7.75 8.33 -7.77
C ILE A 5 -6.80 7.30 -8.41
N VAL A 6 -5.69 7.78 -8.94
CA VAL A 6 -4.64 6.93 -9.50
C VAL A 6 -3.28 7.30 -8.95
N TYR A 7 -2.44 6.28 -8.70
CA TYR A 7 -1.13 6.50 -8.12
C TYR A 7 0.03 5.80 -8.84
N GLY A 8 1.18 6.45 -8.79
CA GLY A 8 2.48 5.92 -9.20
C GLY A 8 3.42 5.90 -8.00
N THR A 9 3.71 4.72 -7.46
CA THR A 9 4.48 4.50 -6.24
C THR A 9 5.62 3.50 -6.46
N GLN A 10 6.67 3.61 -5.65
CA GLN A 10 7.79 2.68 -5.62
C GLN A 10 7.89 1.93 -4.29
N THR A 11 7.64 2.64 -3.20
CA THR A 11 7.79 2.20 -1.81
C THR A 11 6.49 2.21 -1.02
N GLY A 12 5.44 2.90 -1.47
CA GLY A 12 4.13 2.92 -0.81
C GLY A 12 3.54 4.32 -0.63
N ASP A 13 4.35 5.37 -0.51
CA ASP A 13 3.91 6.70 -0.05
C ASP A 13 2.79 7.31 -0.92
N SER A 14 2.91 7.24 -2.25
CA SER A 14 1.85 7.72 -3.16
C SER A 14 0.56 6.89 -3.09
N GLU A 15 0.70 5.58 -2.81
CA GLU A 15 -0.44 4.69 -2.64
C GLU A 15 -1.17 5.00 -1.33
N GLU A 16 -0.42 5.15 -0.24
CA GLU A 16 -0.97 5.50 1.07
C GLU A 16 -1.71 6.84 1.04
N LEU A 17 -1.09 7.91 0.51
CA LEU A 17 -1.76 9.22 0.42
C LEU A 17 -2.97 9.18 -0.51
N GLY A 18 -2.92 8.37 -1.58
CA GLY A 18 -4.07 8.14 -2.46
C GLY A 18 -5.24 7.48 -1.73
N PHE A 19 -4.97 6.43 -0.93
CA PHE A 19 -5.98 5.78 -0.09
C PHE A 19 -6.47 6.66 1.05
N ARG A 20 -5.60 7.46 1.66
CA ARG A 20 -6.00 8.42 2.70
C ARG A 20 -6.96 9.47 2.12
N MET A 21 -6.64 10.02 0.95
CA MET A 21 -7.51 10.94 0.22
C MET A 21 -8.85 10.27 -0.13
N TYR A 22 -8.83 9.02 -0.59
CA TYR A 22 -10.04 8.23 -0.83
C TYR A 22 -10.92 8.16 0.42
N SER A 23 -10.35 7.72 1.55
CA SER A 23 -11.09 7.56 2.81
C SER A 23 -11.62 8.88 3.37
N GLN A 24 -10.85 9.96 3.29
CA GLN A 24 -11.30 11.28 3.74
C GLN A 24 -12.45 11.82 2.87
N LEU A 25 -12.36 11.72 1.54
CA LEU A 25 -13.43 12.16 0.64
C LEU A 25 -14.72 11.33 0.81
N GLU A 26 -14.60 10.02 1.04
CA GLU A 26 -15.75 9.14 1.31
C GLU A 26 -16.49 9.57 2.59
N GLN A 27 -15.73 9.89 3.64
CA GLN A 27 -16.28 10.30 4.95
C GLN A 27 -16.89 11.71 4.92
N THR A 28 -16.23 12.68 4.27
CA THR A 28 -16.63 14.09 4.33
C THR A 28 -17.75 14.42 3.35
N LEU A 29 -17.70 13.88 2.13
CA LEU A 29 -18.57 14.35 1.03
C LEU A 29 -19.58 13.32 0.55
N HIS A 30 -19.52 12.08 1.06
CA HIS A 30 -20.33 10.94 0.59
C HIS A 30 -20.27 10.78 -0.94
N PHE A 31 -19.15 11.15 -1.57
CA PHE A 31 -18.96 10.96 -3.01
C PHE A 31 -18.92 9.48 -3.34
N HIS A 32 -19.45 9.13 -4.52
CA HIS A 32 -19.23 7.81 -5.09
C HIS A 32 -17.81 7.79 -5.66
N LEU A 33 -16.85 7.30 -4.87
CA LEU A 33 -15.48 7.11 -5.35
C LEU A 33 -15.46 5.89 -6.28
N GLY A 34 -15.35 6.15 -7.58
CA GLY A 34 -15.43 5.12 -8.61
C GLY A 34 -14.14 4.33 -8.79
N LEU A 35 -12.98 4.84 -8.35
CA LEU A 35 -11.68 4.22 -8.59
C LEU A 35 -10.60 4.70 -7.61
N CYS A 36 -9.84 3.76 -7.02
CA CYS A 36 -8.55 4.03 -6.37
C CYS A 36 -7.57 2.90 -6.71
N THR A 37 -6.57 3.16 -7.56
CA THR A 37 -5.65 2.09 -8.02
C THR A 37 -4.33 2.61 -8.60
N GLU A 38 -3.39 1.70 -8.84
CA GLU A 38 -2.14 1.99 -9.53
C GLU A 38 -2.38 2.37 -11.01
N LEU A 39 -1.58 3.30 -11.54
CA LEU A 39 -1.64 3.69 -12.95
C LEU A 39 -1.43 2.53 -13.93
N ASP A 40 -0.50 1.62 -13.66
CA ASP A 40 -0.22 0.45 -14.52
C ASP A 40 -1.19 -0.72 -14.27
N SER A 41 -2.07 -0.65 -13.27
CA SER A 41 -3.14 -1.64 -13.08
C SER A 41 -4.27 -1.49 -14.11
N ILE A 42 -4.30 -0.36 -14.84
CA ILE A 42 -5.27 -0.09 -15.90
C ILE A 42 -4.53 0.16 -17.23
N PRO A 43 -4.87 -0.55 -18.32
CA PRO A 43 -4.36 -0.22 -19.65
C PRO A 43 -4.72 1.23 -20.04
N PHE A 44 -3.81 1.93 -20.72
CA PHE A 44 -3.99 3.35 -21.06
C PHE A 44 -5.32 3.67 -21.78
N ASN A 45 -5.77 2.82 -22.70
CA ASN A 45 -7.05 3.00 -23.39
C ASN A 45 -8.25 2.86 -22.43
N SER A 46 -8.18 1.90 -21.50
CA SER A 46 -9.20 1.70 -20.47
C SER A 46 -9.21 2.87 -19.49
N PHE A 47 -8.03 3.42 -19.13
CA PHE A 47 -7.93 4.65 -18.35
C PHE A 47 -8.68 5.80 -19.05
N ILE A 48 -8.48 5.97 -20.37
CA ILE A 48 -9.19 7.01 -21.14
C ILE A 48 -10.71 6.81 -21.12
N GLN A 49 -11.17 5.56 -21.25
CA GLN A 49 -12.59 5.24 -21.19
C GLN A 49 -13.17 5.54 -19.80
N ILE A 50 -12.52 5.06 -18.75
CA ILE A 50 -12.99 5.19 -17.37
C ILE A 50 -13.15 6.65 -16.99
N TRP A 51 -12.14 7.51 -17.23
CA TRP A 51 -12.29 8.91 -16.82
C TRP A 51 -13.40 9.61 -17.62
N LYS A 52 -13.56 9.28 -18.91
CA LYS A 52 -14.60 9.90 -19.76
C LYS A 52 -16.02 9.54 -19.34
N THR A 53 -16.23 8.31 -18.87
CA THR A 53 -17.59 7.80 -18.56
C THR A 53 -17.93 7.84 -17.08
N HIS A 54 -16.93 7.81 -16.20
CA HIS A 54 -17.13 7.58 -14.76
C HIS A 54 -16.36 8.55 -13.87
N CYS A 55 -15.67 9.57 -14.38
CA CYS A 55 -14.95 10.49 -13.50
C CYS A 55 -15.14 11.95 -13.93
N ASN A 56 -15.61 12.77 -12.99
CA ASN A 56 -15.66 14.22 -13.18
C ASN A 56 -14.30 14.86 -12.93
N VAL A 57 -13.50 14.30 -12.00
CA VAL A 57 -12.14 14.76 -11.68
C VAL A 57 -11.24 13.55 -11.42
N MET A 58 -10.04 13.57 -11.99
CA MET A 58 -8.99 12.58 -11.70
C MET A 58 -7.90 13.15 -10.79
N LEU A 59 -7.60 12.45 -9.69
CA LEU A 59 -6.52 12.77 -8.76
C LEU A 59 -5.32 11.87 -9.08
N PHE A 60 -4.15 12.49 -9.24
CA PHE A 60 -2.88 11.79 -9.48
C PHE A 60 -1.95 11.94 -8.28
N PHE A 61 -1.54 10.83 -7.68
CA PHE A 61 -0.48 10.80 -6.66
C PHE A 61 0.77 10.13 -7.25
N VAL A 62 1.86 10.88 -7.45
CA VAL A 62 3.02 10.36 -8.20
C VAL A 62 4.35 10.67 -7.53
N SER A 63 5.06 9.62 -7.14
CA SER A 63 6.44 9.70 -6.65
C SER A 63 7.45 9.86 -7.80
N THR A 64 8.62 10.42 -7.48
CA THR A 64 9.79 10.44 -8.37
C THR A 64 10.85 9.48 -7.85
N THR A 65 11.37 8.57 -8.67
CA THR A 65 12.39 7.58 -8.26
C THR A 65 13.77 7.89 -8.84
N GLY A 66 14.83 7.65 -8.05
CA GLY A 66 16.23 7.77 -8.48
C GLY A 66 16.54 9.07 -9.24
N ASP A 67 17.12 8.96 -10.43
CA ASP A 67 17.50 10.10 -11.29
C ASP A 67 16.35 10.73 -12.09
N ALA A 68 15.18 10.86 -11.47
CA ALA A 68 13.90 11.28 -12.07
C ALA A 68 13.28 10.30 -13.06
N TYR A 69 13.25 9.03 -12.66
CA TYR A 69 12.48 7.99 -13.32
C TYR A 69 11.09 7.88 -12.72
N ALA A 70 10.14 7.45 -13.55
CA ALA A 70 8.79 7.13 -13.09
C ALA A 70 8.81 5.82 -12.28
N PRO A 71 8.06 5.74 -11.18
CA PRO A 71 7.91 4.52 -10.38
C PRO A 71 7.46 3.30 -11.18
N SER A 72 7.78 2.11 -10.67
CA SER A 72 7.46 0.85 -11.33
C SER A 72 5.96 0.60 -11.54
N THR A 73 5.08 1.19 -10.72
CA THR A 73 3.61 1.06 -10.84
C THR A 73 2.98 2.04 -11.84
N MET A 74 3.78 2.86 -12.54
CA MET A 74 3.26 3.79 -13.56
C MET A 74 4.06 3.80 -14.86
N LYS A 75 4.98 2.86 -15.03
CA LYS A 75 5.96 2.87 -16.12
C LYS A 75 5.29 2.70 -17.50
N SER A 76 4.31 1.82 -17.60
CA SER A 76 3.57 1.54 -18.83
C SER A 76 2.72 2.74 -19.21
N PHE A 77 1.95 3.29 -18.27
CA PHE A 77 1.21 4.54 -18.43
C PHE A 77 2.14 5.69 -18.87
N TRP A 78 3.29 5.84 -18.21
CA TRP A 78 4.29 6.87 -18.49
C TRP A 78 4.87 6.80 -19.90
N ILE A 79 5.04 5.59 -20.44
CA ILE A 79 5.47 5.39 -21.83
C ILE A 79 4.35 5.80 -22.79
N GLN A 80 3.11 5.38 -22.53
CA GLN A 80 1.96 5.63 -23.41
C GLN A 80 1.63 7.12 -23.48
N ILE A 81 1.49 7.81 -22.34
CA ILE A 81 1.08 9.21 -22.29
C ILE A 81 2.10 10.17 -22.94
N ARG A 82 3.38 9.77 -23.02
CA ARG A 82 4.45 10.56 -23.66
C ARG A 82 4.63 10.26 -25.15
N LYS A 83 3.86 9.34 -25.74
CA LYS A 83 3.94 9.08 -27.17
C LYS A 83 3.60 10.33 -27.97
N LYS A 84 4.46 10.68 -28.92
CA LYS A 84 4.25 11.81 -29.84
C LYS A 84 3.05 11.62 -30.77
N SER A 85 2.58 10.38 -30.93
CA SER A 85 1.41 10.04 -31.74
C SER A 85 0.08 10.44 -31.10
N LEU A 86 0.05 10.73 -29.79
CA LEU A 86 -1.15 11.23 -29.13
C LEU A 86 -1.42 12.67 -29.58
N LYS A 87 -2.68 12.95 -29.92
CA LYS A 87 -3.10 14.28 -30.36
C LYS A 87 -3.12 15.25 -29.18
N SER A 88 -2.99 16.55 -29.46
CA SER A 88 -3.00 17.59 -28.43
C SER A 88 -4.34 17.75 -27.71
N ASP A 89 -5.39 17.08 -28.18
CA ASP A 89 -6.74 17.07 -27.62
C ASP A 89 -7.18 15.68 -27.13
N GLU A 90 -6.25 14.72 -27.03
CA GLU A 90 -6.54 13.34 -26.62
C GLU A 90 -7.25 13.26 -25.26
N LEU A 91 -6.87 14.15 -24.35
CA LEU A 91 -7.40 14.30 -22.99
C LEU A 91 -8.24 15.56 -22.82
N LYS A 92 -8.75 16.14 -23.92
CA LYS A 92 -9.63 17.31 -23.87
C LYS A 92 -10.85 17.03 -23.01
N GLY A 93 -11.07 17.88 -22.02
CA GLY A 93 -12.18 17.76 -21.06
C GLY A 93 -11.83 16.99 -19.78
N LEU A 94 -10.66 16.34 -19.70
CA LEU A 94 -10.19 15.73 -18.46
C LEU A 94 -9.87 16.84 -17.46
N LYS A 95 -10.65 16.90 -16.38
CA LYS A 95 -10.31 17.69 -15.19
C LYS A 95 -9.42 16.86 -14.27
N PHE A 96 -8.33 17.43 -13.79
CA PHE A 96 -7.43 16.71 -12.90
C PHE A 96 -6.86 17.58 -11.78
N VAL A 97 -6.29 16.92 -10.78
CA VAL A 97 -5.39 17.49 -9.80
C VAL A 97 -4.21 16.55 -9.61
N LEU A 98 -3.04 17.08 -9.28
CA LEU A 98 -1.84 16.27 -9.12
C LEU A 98 -1.14 16.62 -7.81
N PHE A 99 -0.82 15.57 -7.06
CA PHE A 99 0.05 15.61 -5.89
C PHE A 99 1.33 14.83 -6.21
N GLY A 100 2.43 15.57 -6.41
CA GLY A 100 3.76 15.00 -6.65
C GLY A 100 4.51 14.79 -5.35
N LEU A 101 5.13 13.62 -5.20
CA LEU A 101 6.00 13.29 -4.09
C LEU A 101 7.46 13.31 -4.55
N GLY A 102 8.29 14.07 -3.85
CA GLY A 102 9.71 14.13 -4.08
C GLY A 102 10.47 14.64 -2.86
N HIS A 103 11.79 14.72 -3.03
CA HIS A 103 12.71 15.13 -1.97
C HIS A 103 13.74 16.09 -2.59
N SER A 104 13.85 17.31 -2.06
CA SER A 104 14.64 18.39 -2.67
C SER A 104 16.16 18.21 -2.60
N SER A 105 16.66 17.28 -1.78
CA SER A 105 18.07 16.85 -1.84
C SER A 105 18.45 16.23 -3.21
N TYR A 106 17.48 15.76 -3.99
CA TYR A 106 17.72 15.24 -5.33
C TYR A 106 17.70 16.37 -6.37
N PRO A 107 18.68 16.44 -7.29
CA PRO A 107 18.79 17.53 -8.27
C PRO A 107 17.54 17.75 -9.13
N LYS A 108 16.77 16.68 -9.38
CA LYS A 108 15.57 16.68 -10.22
C LYS A 108 14.29 16.59 -9.37
N PHE A 109 14.14 17.51 -8.42
CA PHE A 109 12.99 17.58 -7.52
C PHE A 109 11.63 17.52 -8.23
N ASN A 110 10.82 16.51 -7.87
CA ASN A 110 9.46 16.27 -8.38
C ASN A 110 9.35 16.16 -9.91
N ALA A 111 10.43 15.77 -10.58
CA ALA A 111 10.51 15.83 -12.04
C ALA A 111 9.49 14.94 -12.76
N VAL A 112 9.04 13.81 -12.17
CA VAL A 112 8.00 12.98 -12.78
C VAL A 112 6.65 13.70 -12.71
N GLY A 113 6.22 14.15 -11.52
CA GLY A 113 4.98 14.89 -11.35
C GLY A 113 4.90 16.14 -12.23
N LYS A 114 5.95 16.97 -12.24
CA LYS A 114 6.01 18.20 -13.06
C LYS A 114 5.90 17.90 -14.56
N ARG A 115 6.58 16.85 -15.03
CA ARG A 115 6.51 16.44 -16.44
C ARG A 115 5.16 15.81 -16.78
N LEU A 116 4.54 15.09 -15.84
CA LEU A 116 3.21 14.51 -16.01
C LEU A 116 2.17 15.62 -16.16
N GLU A 117 2.13 16.58 -15.22
CA GLU A 117 1.24 17.74 -15.27
C GLU A 117 1.37 18.47 -16.62
N LYS A 118 2.60 18.84 -17.00
CA LYS A 118 2.86 19.50 -18.28
C LYS A 118 2.33 18.69 -19.45
N ARG A 119 2.49 17.36 -19.43
CA ARG A 119 2.03 16.48 -20.50
C ARG A 119 0.51 16.35 -20.54
N LEU A 120 -0.15 16.27 -19.38
CA LEU A 120 -1.61 16.26 -19.28
C LEU A 120 -2.21 17.52 -19.91
N ILE A 121 -1.67 18.68 -19.55
CA ILE A 121 -2.10 19.98 -20.09
C ILE A 121 -1.85 20.06 -21.61
N GLN A 122 -0.71 19.58 -22.10
CA GLN A 122 -0.41 19.51 -23.54
C GLN A 122 -1.37 18.62 -24.34
N LEU A 123 -2.03 17.67 -23.67
CA LEU A 123 -3.03 16.77 -24.26
C LEU A 123 -4.47 17.29 -24.08
N GLY A 124 -4.64 18.51 -23.56
CA GLY A 124 -5.95 19.17 -23.42
C GLY A 124 -6.63 18.97 -22.07
N ALA A 125 -5.98 18.33 -21.10
CA ALA A 125 -6.49 18.23 -19.74
C ALA A 125 -6.37 19.57 -19.00
N GLN A 126 -7.24 19.79 -18.01
CA GLN A 126 -7.30 21.02 -17.21
C GLN A 126 -7.10 20.71 -15.73
N SER A 127 -6.14 21.39 -15.10
CA SER A 127 -6.00 21.35 -13.64
C SER A 127 -7.11 22.16 -12.99
N VAL A 128 -7.83 21.60 -12.03
CA VAL A 128 -8.95 22.30 -11.36
C VAL A 128 -8.53 23.12 -10.14
N ILE A 129 -7.48 22.67 -9.46
CA ILE A 129 -6.72 23.46 -8.48
C ILE A 129 -5.22 23.36 -8.84
N PRO A 130 -4.35 24.24 -8.33
CA PRO A 130 -2.92 24.11 -8.53
C PRO A 130 -2.38 22.75 -8.05
N SER A 131 -1.56 22.10 -8.86
CA SER A 131 -0.86 20.88 -8.43
C SER A 131 0.09 21.18 -7.28
N VAL A 132 0.23 20.24 -6.35
CA VAL A 132 1.14 20.34 -5.22
C VAL A 132 2.34 19.44 -5.43
N PHE A 133 3.54 19.97 -5.23
CA PHE A 133 4.80 19.22 -5.29
C PHE A 133 5.42 19.17 -3.91
N SER A 134 5.07 18.13 -3.15
CA SER A 134 5.50 17.93 -1.77
C SER A 134 6.99 17.60 -1.67
N ASP A 135 7.60 18.00 -0.56
CA ASP A 135 9.03 17.87 -0.31
C ASP A 135 9.29 17.22 1.05
N ASP A 136 9.71 15.96 1.03
CA ASP A 136 9.99 15.18 2.24
C ASP A 136 11.27 15.61 2.96
N ALA A 137 12.12 16.38 2.29
CA ALA A 137 13.35 16.91 2.90
C ALA A 137 13.08 17.93 4.01
N LYS A 138 11.84 18.44 4.09
CA LYS A 138 11.48 19.53 4.98
C LYS A 138 11.05 19.02 6.35
N SER A 139 11.55 19.67 7.39
CA SER A 139 11.24 19.37 8.79
C SER A 139 9.84 19.81 9.25
N ASN A 140 8.95 20.20 8.33
CA ASN A 140 7.60 20.66 8.63
C ASN A 140 6.57 19.51 8.67
N GLY A 141 7.02 18.25 8.75
CA GLY A 141 6.17 17.07 8.59
C GLY A 141 6.15 16.51 7.16
N GLY A 142 7.17 16.79 6.35
CA GLY A 142 7.39 16.17 5.04
C GLY A 142 6.15 16.23 4.14
N HIS A 143 5.76 15.11 3.57
CA HIS A 143 4.60 15.00 2.68
C HIS A 143 3.26 15.38 3.33
N ASP A 144 3.06 15.11 4.63
CA ASP A 144 1.78 15.30 5.33
C ASP A 144 1.34 16.76 5.44
N PHE A 145 2.31 17.65 5.63
CA PHE A 145 2.03 19.09 5.66
C PHE A 145 1.41 19.57 4.35
N TYR A 146 2.01 19.15 3.23
CA TYR A 146 1.53 19.48 1.90
C TYR A 146 0.19 18.82 1.59
N PHE A 147 0.02 17.57 2.05
CA PHE A 147 -1.20 16.81 1.86
C PHE A 147 -2.41 17.48 2.52
N SER A 148 -2.24 17.96 3.76
CA SER A 148 -3.30 18.65 4.49
C SER A 148 -3.81 19.89 3.74
N GLN A 149 -2.89 20.74 3.26
CA GLN A 149 -3.24 21.92 2.45
C GLN A 149 -3.88 21.53 1.11
N PHE A 150 -3.37 20.48 0.47
CA PHE A 150 -3.93 19.98 -0.78
C PHE A 150 -5.36 19.47 -0.60
N TYR A 151 -5.62 18.75 0.50
CA TYR A 151 -6.96 18.25 0.86
C TYR A 151 -7.96 19.39 1.07
N GLU A 152 -7.59 20.41 1.85
CA GLU A 152 -8.47 21.57 2.12
C GLU A 152 -8.84 22.31 0.83
N ASN A 153 -7.85 22.61 -0.03
CA ASN A 153 -8.09 23.29 -1.30
C ASN A 153 -8.97 22.45 -2.26
N LEU A 154 -8.77 21.13 -2.26
CA LEU A 154 -9.60 20.23 -3.08
C LEU A 154 -11.03 20.19 -2.55
N LEU A 155 -11.21 20.11 -1.24
CA LEU A 155 -12.52 20.11 -0.59
C LEU A 155 -13.29 21.39 -0.93
N GLU A 156 -12.67 22.55 -0.79
CA GLU A 156 -13.26 23.85 -1.15
C GLU A 156 -13.69 23.89 -2.63
N TYR A 157 -12.83 23.40 -3.53
CA TYR A 157 -13.20 23.29 -4.95
C TYR A 157 -14.42 22.39 -5.15
N LEU A 158 -14.40 21.18 -4.60
CA LEU A 158 -15.48 20.20 -4.78
C LEU A 158 -16.82 20.69 -4.20
N GLU A 159 -16.79 21.37 -3.06
CA GLU A 159 -17.96 22.00 -2.45
C GLU A 159 -18.51 23.12 -3.33
N SER A 160 -17.65 24.00 -3.86
CA SER A 160 -18.08 25.07 -4.78
C SER A 160 -18.78 24.52 -6.04
N GLN A 161 -18.32 23.38 -6.57
CA GLN A 161 -18.95 22.74 -7.72
C GLN A 161 -20.32 22.17 -7.35
N ARG A 162 -20.47 21.59 -6.13
CA ARG A 162 -21.76 21.08 -5.66
C ARG A 162 -22.79 22.20 -5.51
N GLU A 163 -22.41 23.34 -4.95
CA GLU A 163 -23.31 24.49 -4.77
C GLU A 163 -23.84 25.02 -6.11
N LEU A 164 -22.99 25.07 -7.13
CA LEU A 164 -23.38 25.44 -8.50
C LEU A 164 -24.39 24.44 -9.11
N HIS A 165 -24.31 23.16 -8.74
CA HIS A 165 -25.17 22.10 -9.26
C HIS A 165 -26.45 21.86 -8.42
N SER A 166 -26.52 22.32 -7.16
CA SER A 166 -27.70 22.18 -6.29
C SER A 166 -28.94 22.98 -6.72
N ASN A 167 -28.84 23.84 -7.74
CA ASN A 167 -30.02 24.41 -8.43
C ASN A 167 -30.65 23.47 -9.46
N SER A 168 -30.14 22.24 -9.58
CA SER A 168 -30.76 21.16 -10.34
C SER A 168 -31.02 19.98 -9.41
N ASN A 169 -32.25 19.45 -9.41
CA ASN A 169 -32.69 18.37 -8.52
C ASN A 169 -31.75 17.16 -8.59
N TYR A 170 -30.87 17.00 -7.60
CA TYR A 170 -29.94 15.86 -7.55
C TYR A 170 -30.48 14.73 -6.69
N PHE A 171 -30.44 13.54 -7.28
CA PHE A 171 -30.75 12.25 -6.69
C PHE A 171 -29.69 11.89 -5.64
N LYS A 172 -30.12 11.59 -4.41
CA LYS A 172 -29.28 11.06 -3.33
C LYS A 172 -29.08 9.55 -3.57
N PRO A 173 -27.88 9.04 -3.86
CA PRO A 173 -27.65 7.61 -3.95
C PRO A 173 -27.82 6.97 -2.57
N SER A 174 -28.42 5.78 -2.53
CA SER A 174 -28.64 4.99 -1.32
C SER A 174 -27.33 4.58 -0.64
N LEU A 175 -27.27 4.74 0.68
CA LEU A 175 -26.19 4.26 1.54
C LEU A 175 -25.94 2.76 1.32
N GLN A 176 -24.83 2.40 0.69
CA GLN A 176 -24.12 1.13 0.87
C GLN A 176 -22.83 1.16 0.01
N SER A 177 -21.85 1.96 0.43
CA SER A 177 -20.46 1.68 0.08
C SER A 177 -19.98 0.60 1.06
N PRO A 178 -19.54 -0.58 0.60
CA PRO A 178 -18.95 -1.56 1.49
C PRO A 178 -17.54 -1.07 1.80
N SER A 179 -17.38 -0.22 2.82
CA SER A 179 -16.07 -0.06 3.44
C SER A 179 -15.54 -1.47 3.74
N PRO A 180 -14.29 -1.80 3.40
CA PRO A 180 -13.74 -3.13 3.65
C PRO A 180 -13.95 -3.51 5.12
N GLN A 181 -14.87 -4.43 5.39
CA GLN A 181 -15.13 -4.91 6.74
C GLN A 181 -14.02 -5.90 7.10
N VAL A 182 -13.10 -5.45 7.97
CA VAL A 182 -12.15 -6.33 8.66
C VAL A 182 -12.93 -7.06 9.74
N ILE A 183 -13.03 -8.39 9.64
CA ILE A 183 -13.68 -9.20 10.67
C ILE A 183 -12.58 -9.72 11.60
N ILE A 184 -12.71 -9.41 12.90
CA ILE A 184 -11.80 -9.89 13.94
C ILE A 184 -12.52 -10.99 14.73
N HIS A 185 -11.92 -12.17 14.78
CA HIS A 185 -12.43 -13.33 15.51
C HIS A 185 -11.59 -13.58 16.76
N GLN A 186 -12.22 -13.89 17.90
CA GLN A 186 -11.52 -14.25 19.15
C GLN A 186 -10.97 -15.67 19.18
N SER A 187 -11.37 -16.53 18.24
CA SER A 187 -10.95 -17.93 18.16
C SER A 187 -10.52 -18.31 16.74
N SER A 188 -9.57 -19.25 16.64
CA SER A 188 -9.05 -19.73 15.36
C SER A 188 -10.18 -20.29 14.47
N PRO A 189 -10.22 -19.98 13.16
CA PRO A 189 -11.19 -20.56 12.23
C PRO A 189 -11.15 -22.09 12.20
N ILE A 190 -9.98 -22.69 12.48
CA ILE A 190 -9.80 -24.14 12.59
C ILE A 190 -10.57 -24.69 13.80
N ASN A 191 -10.56 -23.98 14.94
CA ASN A 191 -11.32 -24.37 16.12
C ASN A 191 -12.82 -24.17 15.93
N GLN A 192 -13.25 -23.15 15.19
CA GLN A 192 -14.65 -22.96 14.83
C GLN A 192 -15.15 -24.11 13.92
N LEU A 193 -14.34 -24.55 12.96
CA LEU A 193 -14.63 -25.73 12.13
C LEU A 193 -14.66 -27.04 12.95
N LEU A 194 -13.75 -27.20 13.91
CA LEU A 194 -13.74 -28.35 14.83
C LEU A 194 -14.97 -28.35 15.76
N ASN A 195 -15.38 -27.19 16.27
CA ASN A 195 -16.55 -27.04 17.13
C ASN A 195 -17.87 -27.26 16.37
N GLN A 196 -17.94 -26.87 15.09
CA GLN A 196 -19.09 -27.15 14.22
C GLN A 196 -19.26 -28.66 13.91
N SER A 197 -18.18 -29.44 14.00
CA SER A 197 -18.22 -30.88 13.73
C SER A 197 -18.70 -31.77 14.90
N ASN A 198 -19.18 -31.18 16.01
CA ASN A 198 -19.70 -31.92 17.18
C ASN A 198 -18.77 -33.06 17.65
N ILE A 199 -17.49 -32.78 17.85
CA ILE A 199 -16.55 -33.74 18.45
C ILE A 199 -16.48 -33.48 19.96
N SER A 200 -17.60 -33.63 20.65
CA SER A 200 -17.68 -33.56 22.12
C SER A 200 -17.67 -34.95 22.77
N THR A 201 -17.40 -36.03 22.02
CA THR A 201 -17.51 -37.41 22.51
C THR A 201 -16.26 -38.28 22.30
N LEU A 202 -15.06 -37.69 22.18
CA LEU A 202 -13.82 -38.47 22.16
C LEU A 202 -13.10 -38.38 23.50
N SER A 203 -12.74 -39.54 24.04
CA SER A 203 -12.03 -39.70 25.32
C SER A 203 -10.67 -38.96 25.31
N PRO A 204 -10.13 -38.57 26.48
CA PRO A 204 -8.92 -37.72 26.59
C PRO A 204 -7.69 -38.23 25.82
N ASN A 205 -7.60 -39.54 25.56
CA ASN A 205 -6.49 -40.15 24.81
C ASN A 205 -6.67 -40.08 23.28
N GLN A 206 -7.88 -39.93 22.76
CA GLN A 206 -8.14 -39.82 21.32
C GLN A 206 -8.05 -38.37 20.83
N SER A 207 -8.41 -37.39 21.68
CA SER A 207 -8.19 -35.96 21.41
C SER A 207 -6.70 -35.63 21.35
N ASN A 208 -5.87 -36.22 22.22
CA ASN A 208 -4.42 -36.06 22.19
C ASN A 208 -3.77 -36.69 20.95
N ASN A 209 -4.24 -37.85 20.49
CA ASN A 209 -3.72 -38.46 19.26
C ASN A 209 -4.12 -37.69 17.99
N PHE A 210 -5.32 -37.10 17.95
CA PHE A 210 -5.73 -36.20 16.85
C PHE A 210 -5.01 -34.85 16.89
N ARG A 211 -4.82 -34.26 18.09
CA ARG A 211 -4.00 -33.05 18.30
C ARG A 211 -2.51 -33.29 18.02
N SER A 212 -2.01 -34.52 18.16
CA SER A 212 -0.64 -34.88 17.79
C SER A 212 -0.44 -35.14 16.29
N SER A 213 -1.50 -35.58 15.58
CA SER A 213 -1.44 -35.82 14.13
C SER A 213 -1.60 -34.51 13.32
N LEU A 214 -2.36 -33.55 13.84
CA LEU A 214 -2.21 -32.15 13.49
C LEU A 214 -0.95 -31.62 14.16
N ASN A 215 0.21 -31.81 13.52
CA ASN A 215 1.47 -31.17 13.92
C ASN A 215 1.26 -29.65 14.14
N GLN A 216 0.90 -29.24 15.36
CA GLN A 216 0.75 -27.85 15.76
C GLN A 216 2.07 -27.09 15.52
N SER A 217 3.21 -27.77 15.67
CA SER A 217 4.52 -27.21 15.31
C SER A 217 4.75 -27.02 13.80
N LYS A 218 4.10 -27.79 12.90
CA LYS A 218 4.25 -27.62 11.43
C LYS A 218 3.24 -26.65 10.82
N LEU A 219 2.08 -26.43 11.44
CA LEU A 219 1.11 -25.44 10.99
C LEU A 219 1.54 -24.00 11.32
N PHE A 220 2.23 -23.82 12.45
CA PHE A 220 2.76 -22.52 12.87
C PHE A 220 4.24 -22.29 12.50
N SER A 221 4.99 -23.33 12.11
CA SER A 221 6.27 -23.13 11.42
C SER A 221 6.02 -22.86 9.93
N SER A 222 6.36 -21.65 9.46
CA SER A 222 6.61 -21.26 8.07
C SER A 222 5.50 -20.67 7.17
N ASN A 223 4.25 -20.52 7.64
CA ASN A 223 3.14 -20.04 6.79
C ASN A 223 2.68 -18.57 7.01
N TRP A 224 3.38 -17.77 7.82
CA TRP A 224 3.19 -16.30 7.82
C TRP A 224 3.62 -15.64 6.50
N ARG A 225 4.38 -16.39 5.68
CA ARG A 225 4.83 -15.96 4.36
C ARG A 225 3.61 -15.62 3.51
N THR A 226 3.69 -14.49 2.81
CA THR A 226 2.81 -14.26 1.67
C THR A 226 3.02 -15.41 0.70
N ASN A 227 2.06 -16.34 0.61
CA ASN A 227 2.12 -17.45 -0.37
C ASN A 227 2.06 -16.94 -1.82
N GLN A 228 1.89 -15.63 -1.99
CA GLN A 228 1.92 -14.93 -3.24
C GLN A 228 3.22 -14.15 -3.37
N ALA A 229 3.75 -14.10 -4.59
CA ALA A 229 4.90 -13.29 -4.92
C ALA A 229 4.63 -11.81 -4.61
N VAL A 230 5.56 -11.18 -3.90
CA VAL A 230 5.51 -9.74 -3.63
C VAL A 230 5.59 -9.01 -4.97
N ARG A 231 4.65 -8.11 -5.22
CA ARG A 231 4.67 -7.23 -6.38
C ARG A 231 5.34 -5.93 -5.99
N ILE A 232 6.36 -5.52 -6.74
CA ILE A 232 6.92 -4.18 -6.68
C ILE A 232 6.70 -3.54 -8.05
N GLY A 233 5.66 -2.72 -8.13
CA GLY A 233 5.08 -2.31 -9.41
C GLY A 233 4.64 -3.51 -10.25
N SER A 234 4.94 -3.44 -11.55
CA SER A 234 4.62 -4.53 -12.50
C SER A 234 5.47 -5.80 -12.32
N LYS A 235 6.50 -5.79 -11.46
CA LYS A 235 7.39 -6.94 -11.28
C LYS A 235 6.89 -7.87 -10.18
N LYS A 236 6.70 -9.13 -10.53
CA LYS A 236 6.48 -10.23 -9.60
C LYS A 236 7.84 -10.71 -9.07
N LEU A 237 8.12 -10.48 -7.79
CA LEU A 237 9.37 -10.91 -7.15
C LEU A 237 9.19 -12.29 -6.51
N ALA A 238 10.17 -13.17 -6.72
CA ALA A 238 10.23 -14.43 -6.01
C ALA A 238 10.67 -14.17 -4.56
N LEU A 239 9.94 -14.74 -3.61
CA LEU A 239 10.38 -14.73 -2.21
C LEU A 239 11.47 -15.80 -2.07
N LEU A 240 12.66 -15.36 -1.66
CA LEU A 240 13.83 -16.22 -1.48
C LEU A 240 14.30 -16.16 -0.03
N GLU A 241 14.69 -17.30 0.50
CA GLU A 241 15.25 -17.39 1.85
C GLU A 241 16.77 -17.48 1.78
N PHE A 242 17.41 -16.64 2.59
CA PHE A 242 18.85 -16.58 2.69
C PHE A 242 19.30 -16.90 4.11
N GLU A 243 20.35 -17.70 4.20
CA GLU A 243 21.14 -17.86 5.41
C GLU A 243 22.16 -16.72 5.47
N VAL A 244 22.20 -15.99 6.58
CA VAL A 244 23.27 -15.00 6.82
C VAL A 244 24.52 -15.75 7.24
N VAL A 245 25.50 -15.84 6.34
CA VAL A 245 26.77 -16.55 6.59
C VAL A 245 27.81 -15.64 7.22
N ARG A 246 27.75 -14.34 6.89
CA ARG A 246 28.68 -13.34 7.41
C ARG A 246 27.95 -12.03 7.63
N ASN A 247 28.30 -11.33 8.71
CA ASN A 247 27.78 -10.02 9.06
C ASN A 247 28.87 -9.22 9.76
N ASP A 248 29.73 -8.57 8.98
CA ASP A 248 30.86 -7.82 9.50
C ASP A 248 30.55 -6.34 9.58
N ARG A 249 30.97 -5.69 10.66
CA ARG A 249 31.02 -4.24 10.70
C ARG A 249 32.19 -3.74 9.84
N ILE A 250 31.91 -2.80 8.93
CA ILE A 250 32.91 -2.14 8.07
C ILE A 250 33.41 -0.86 8.73
N THR A 251 32.54 -0.11 9.42
CA THR A 251 32.94 1.11 10.11
C THR A 251 33.75 0.80 11.37
N SER A 252 34.69 1.69 11.70
CA SER A 252 35.43 1.59 12.97
C SER A 252 34.47 1.59 14.16
N GLU A 253 34.82 0.84 15.22
CA GLU A 253 34.10 0.87 16.50
C GLU A 253 34.05 2.27 17.12
N SER A 254 35.06 3.11 16.83
CA SER A 254 35.12 4.49 17.28
C SER A 254 34.10 5.42 16.60
N MET A 255 33.49 5.01 15.48
CA MET A 255 32.41 5.76 14.83
C MET A 255 31.06 5.32 15.42
N THR A 256 30.58 6.03 16.44
CA THR A 256 29.37 5.65 17.18
C THR A 256 28.07 6.17 16.56
N ASP A 257 28.16 7.14 15.67
CA ASP A 257 27.02 7.78 15.01
C ASP A 257 26.51 7.00 13.78
N ARG A 258 27.35 6.12 13.21
CA ARG A 258 27.02 5.34 12.01
C ARG A 258 27.65 3.96 12.02
N GLU A 259 26.81 2.96 11.79
CA GLU A 259 27.23 1.57 11.64
C GLU A 259 26.92 1.07 10.23
N VAL A 260 27.96 0.70 9.47
CA VAL A 260 27.81 0.08 8.14
C VAL A 260 28.29 -1.35 8.21
N ARG A 261 27.48 -2.28 7.70
CA ARG A 261 27.76 -3.72 7.74
C ARG A 261 27.87 -4.33 6.33
N HIS A 262 28.80 -5.26 6.19
CA HIS A 262 28.89 -6.16 5.04
C HIS A 262 28.21 -7.49 5.39
N ILE A 263 27.12 -7.81 4.69
CA ILE A 263 26.33 -9.01 4.93
C ILE A 263 26.50 -9.97 3.76
N THR A 264 26.96 -11.19 4.03
CA THR A 264 27.06 -12.28 3.06
C THR A 264 25.90 -13.23 3.24
N LEU A 265 25.11 -13.40 2.18
CA LEU A 265 23.91 -14.21 2.14
C LEU A 265 24.14 -15.48 1.31
N LYS A 266 23.68 -16.62 1.81
CA LYS A 266 23.73 -17.92 1.12
C LYS A 266 22.33 -18.44 0.87
N ILE A 267 22.10 -18.98 -0.32
CA ILE A 267 20.84 -19.62 -0.69
C ILE A 267 21.11 -21.06 -1.11
N ARG A 268 20.29 -22.01 -0.61
CA ARG A 268 20.53 -23.45 -0.80
C ARG A 268 20.47 -23.90 -2.27
N ASN A 269 19.68 -23.23 -3.10
CA ASN A 269 19.48 -23.57 -4.51
C ASN A 269 19.91 -22.43 -5.44
N PHE A 270 21.12 -21.90 -5.24
CA PHE A 270 21.62 -20.78 -6.05
C PHE A 270 21.70 -21.15 -7.54
N GLN A 271 21.07 -20.34 -8.39
CA GLN A 271 21.28 -20.36 -9.84
C GLN A 271 21.98 -19.06 -10.23
N SER A 272 22.99 -19.14 -11.10
CA SER A 272 23.76 -17.97 -11.57
C SER A 272 22.91 -16.92 -12.31
N THR A 273 21.68 -17.27 -12.67
CA THR A 273 20.69 -16.39 -13.30
C THR A 273 19.87 -15.57 -12.31
N PHE A 274 20.01 -15.77 -11.00
CA PHE A 274 19.18 -15.09 -10.00
C PHE A 274 19.43 -13.59 -9.89
N TYR A 275 20.64 -13.13 -10.15
CA TYR A 275 20.96 -11.71 -10.15
C TYR A 275 22.16 -11.40 -11.04
N ARG A 276 22.32 -10.13 -11.40
CA ARG A 276 23.48 -9.55 -12.05
C ARG A 276 24.08 -8.46 -11.15
N PRO A 277 25.39 -8.17 -11.25
CA PRO A 277 25.97 -7.01 -10.58
C PRO A 277 25.18 -5.74 -10.91
N GLY A 278 24.78 -5.01 -9.86
CA GLY A 278 23.92 -3.82 -9.97
C GLY A 278 22.42 -4.07 -9.73
N ASP A 279 21.98 -5.33 -9.62
CA ASP A 279 20.62 -5.64 -9.17
C ASP A 279 20.40 -5.26 -7.70
N VAL A 280 19.15 -4.99 -7.35
CA VAL A 280 18.73 -4.61 -6.00
C VAL A 280 18.05 -5.79 -5.32
N LEU A 281 18.53 -6.14 -4.12
CA LEU A 281 17.86 -7.08 -3.23
C LEU A 281 16.90 -6.32 -2.32
N TYR A 282 15.63 -6.71 -2.34
CA TYR A 282 14.63 -6.22 -1.39
C TYR A 282 14.60 -7.14 -0.17
N VAL A 283 14.75 -6.56 1.01
CA VAL A 283 14.70 -7.27 2.29
C VAL A 283 13.39 -6.92 2.97
N MET A 284 12.63 -7.94 3.39
CA MET A 284 11.42 -7.74 4.19
C MET A 284 11.82 -7.65 5.66
N PRO A 285 11.67 -6.49 6.33
CA PRO A 285 11.99 -6.35 7.74
C PRO A 285 10.91 -7.01 8.61
N ARG A 286 11.24 -7.15 9.90
CA ARG A 286 10.32 -7.54 10.97
C ARG A 286 10.45 -6.51 12.08
N ASN A 287 9.35 -6.07 12.66
CA ASN A 287 9.38 -5.17 13.81
C ASN A 287 9.98 -5.86 15.04
N GLU A 288 10.66 -5.08 15.89
CA GLU A 288 11.22 -5.62 17.13
C GLU A 288 10.10 -6.06 18.09
N THR A 289 10.27 -7.21 18.73
CA THR A 289 9.28 -7.78 19.65
C THR A 289 8.85 -6.80 20.74
N VAL A 290 9.80 -5.99 21.24
CA VAL A 290 9.52 -4.99 22.29
C VAL A 290 8.55 -3.93 21.78
N LEU A 291 8.73 -3.44 20.55
CA LEU A 291 7.85 -2.45 19.92
C LEU A 291 6.49 -3.05 19.57
N VAL A 292 6.46 -4.29 19.07
CA VAL A 292 5.21 -5.02 18.82
C VAL A 292 4.40 -5.14 20.11
N ASN A 293 5.03 -5.54 21.22
CA ASN A 293 4.38 -5.66 22.52
C ASN A 293 3.85 -4.31 23.03
N ALA A 294 4.64 -3.25 22.90
CA ALA A 294 4.25 -1.89 23.27
C ALA A 294 3.03 -1.42 22.45
N PHE A 295 3.04 -1.64 21.14
CA PHE A 295 1.93 -1.30 20.25
C PHE A 295 0.65 -2.06 20.63
N LEU A 296 0.73 -3.38 20.80
CA LEU A 296 -0.42 -4.20 21.18
C LEU A 296 -1.00 -3.75 22.54
N THR A 297 -0.13 -3.41 23.49
CA THR A 297 -0.55 -2.90 24.81
C THR A 297 -1.25 -1.56 24.69
N MET A 298 -0.67 -0.62 23.94
CA MET A 298 -1.25 0.71 23.71
C MET A 298 -2.63 0.62 23.04
N MET A 299 -2.76 -0.26 22.06
CA MET A 299 -4.01 -0.47 21.31
C MET A 299 -5.01 -1.37 22.06
N ARG A 300 -4.65 -1.91 23.23
CA ARG A 300 -5.44 -2.90 24.01
C ARG A 300 -5.79 -4.14 23.19
N LEU A 301 -4.85 -4.59 22.36
CA LEU A 301 -4.93 -5.77 21.51
C LEU A 301 -4.05 -6.91 22.03
N ASN A 302 -3.80 -6.94 23.35
CA ASN A 302 -2.91 -7.92 23.96
C ASN A 302 -3.40 -9.35 23.70
N GLU A 303 -2.58 -10.13 23.00
CA GLU A 303 -2.72 -11.58 22.91
C GLU A 303 -2.30 -12.17 24.27
N PRO A 304 -3.06 -13.10 24.87
CA PRO A 304 -2.59 -13.84 26.02
C PRO A 304 -1.33 -14.63 25.61
N GLU A 305 -0.21 -14.34 26.26
CA GLU A 305 1.04 -15.07 26.06
C GLU A 305 0.82 -16.56 26.38
N TYR A 306 0.72 -17.36 25.32
CA TYR A 306 0.83 -18.82 25.34
C TYR A 306 -0.25 -19.63 26.06
N ASP A 307 -1.47 -19.14 26.23
CA ASP A 307 -2.58 -20.07 26.46
C ASP A 307 -3.02 -20.63 25.10
N ILE A 308 -2.61 -21.88 24.84
CA ILE A 308 -3.07 -22.66 23.66
C ILE A 308 -4.60 -22.88 23.78
N ASP A 309 -5.16 -22.63 24.95
CA ASP A 309 -6.59 -22.57 25.19
C ASP A 309 -7.13 -21.14 24.94
N GLU A 310 -7.53 -20.96 23.68
CA GLU A 310 -8.77 -20.27 23.23
C GLU A 310 -8.79 -18.78 22.85
N GLU A 311 -7.86 -17.90 23.24
CA GLU A 311 -8.06 -16.43 23.06
C GLU A 311 -7.05 -15.69 22.15
N ASN A 312 -6.81 -16.16 20.92
CA ASN A 312 -6.04 -15.38 19.92
C ASN A 312 -6.96 -14.68 18.91
N LEU A 313 -6.69 -13.39 18.66
CA LEU A 313 -7.43 -12.59 17.68
C LEU A 313 -6.94 -12.88 16.24
N TYR A 314 -7.86 -13.29 15.36
CA TYR A 314 -7.61 -13.55 13.93
C TYR A 314 -8.36 -12.56 13.04
N ILE A 315 -7.80 -12.25 11.86
CA ILE A 315 -8.42 -11.37 10.88
C ILE A 315 -8.86 -12.14 9.63
N GLU A 316 -10.03 -11.81 9.07
CA GLU A 316 -10.46 -12.24 7.73
C GLU A 316 -10.77 -11.05 6.80
N LYS A 317 -10.10 -11.00 5.61
CA LYS A 317 -10.22 -9.99 4.51
C LYS A 317 -9.86 -8.53 4.91
N PRO A 318 -9.42 -7.61 4.00
CA PRO A 318 -9.56 -7.53 2.54
C PRO A 318 -8.26 -7.27 1.74
N ARG A 319 -7.06 -7.46 2.32
CA ARG A 319 -5.81 -7.24 1.55
C ARG A 319 -5.41 -8.49 0.76
N VAL A 320 -5.19 -8.32 -0.54
CA VAL A 320 -4.96 -9.40 -1.52
C VAL A 320 -3.64 -10.16 -1.32
N ASN A 321 -2.73 -9.68 -0.45
CA ASN A 321 -1.37 -10.21 -0.34
C ASN A 321 -0.98 -10.71 1.07
N ILE A 322 -1.88 -10.70 2.05
CA ILE A 322 -1.58 -11.22 3.40
C ILE A 322 -2.06 -12.67 3.47
N SER A 323 -1.22 -13.58 3.98
CA SER A 323 -1.64 -14.96 4.23
C SER A 323 -2.73 -14.95 5.31
N GLN A 324 -3.88 -15.55 5.02
CA GLN A 324 -5.03 -15.56 5.94
C GLN A 324 -5.45 -17.00 6.25
N PRO A 325 -5.95 -17.27 7.47
CA PRO A 325 -6.07 -16.35 8.60
C PRO A 325 -4.70 -16.02 9.23
N CYS A 326 -4.51 -14.79 9.72
CA CYS A 326 -3.33 -14.38 10.49
C CYS A 326 -3.71 -13.76 11.84
N SER A 327 -2.80 -13.83 12.82
CA SER A 327 -3.01 -13.17 14.12
C SER A 327 -2.74 -11.66 14.04
N ILE A 328 -3.28 -10.90 15.01
CA ILE A 328 -2.99 -9.46 15.11
C ILE A 328 -1.49 -9.22 15.34
N ARG A 329 -0.83 -10.01 16.20
CA ARG A 329 0.62 -9.90 16.37
C ARG A 329 1.37 -10.11 15.07
N GLN A 330 1.01 -11.11 14.27
CA GLN A 330 1.66 -11.34 12.98
C GLN A 330 1.51 -10.15 12.02
N LEU A 331 0.36 -9.47 12.03
CA LEU A 331 0.18 -8.23 11.27
C LEU A 331 1.11 -7.12 11.74
N VAL A 332 1.13 -6.88 13.05
CA VAL A 332 1.99 -5.85 13.65
C VAL A 332 3.46 -6.17 13.44
N GLU A 333 3.83 -7.45 13.45
CA GLU A 333 5.22 -7.90 13.36
C GLU A 333 5.80 -7.87 11.94
N TYR A 334 5.01 -8.22 10.93
CA TYR A 334 5.50 -8.42 9.56
C TYR A 334 4.90 -7.48 8.51
N HIS A 335 3.81 -6.76 8.82
CA HIS A 335 3.01 -6.06 7.81
C HIS A 335 2.73 -4.60 8.12
N PHE A 336 2.78 -4.17 9.39
CA PHE A 336 2.58 -2.77 9.75
C PHE A 336 3.91 -2.06 9.91
N ASP A 337 4.00 -0.85 9.37
CA ASP A 337 5.06 0.06 9.75
C ASP A 337 4.64 0.82 11.01
N ILE A 338 5.07 0.33 12.17
CA ILE A 338 4.78 0.95 13.48
C ILE A 338 5.88 1.92 13.93
N ASN A 339 6.91 2.10 13.09
CA ASN A 339 8.04 2.99 13.36
C ASN A 339 8.00 4.27 12.51
N ALA A 340 7.11 4.34 11.52
CA ALA A 340 6.82 5.56 10.78
C ALA A 340 6.39 6.68 11.75
N ILE A 341 6.96 7.87 11.55
CA ILE A 341 6.76 9.07 12.38
C ILE A 341 5.65 9.94 11.81
#